data_AF-A0AB33HT91-F1
#
_entry.id   AF-A0AB33HT91-F1
#
_cell.length_a   1.000
_cell.length_b   1.000
_cell.length_c   1.000
_cell.angle_alpha   90.00
_cell.angle_beta   90.00
_cell.angle_gamma   90.00
#
_symmetry.space_group_name_H-M   'P 1'
#
loop_
_entity.id
_entity.type
_entity.pdbx_description
1 polymer ?
#
loop_
_entity_poly.entity_id
_entity_poly.type
_entity_poly.pdbx_seq_one_letter_code
_entity_poly.pdbx_strand_id
1 'polypeptide(L)'
;MRRNWREHYNVFVANLALVLGFMLNIVVARYTLTGATPQARFLFLTPFLGIVAASIFYFFDVKWFLADYPYKKFHFQKKWTWTYLSGVFVFFANILVNVILLALLVNQMTNQILSEKYTGLLDNAYPLLWSAVGVSIFLSLISIGLSKTAHFKIDVEMLKAKKGEPTAADKTDSRPVVVDLDQTKSKKDGDNPPQASGDMTSL
;
A
#
# COMPACT_ATOMS: atom_id res chain seq x y z
N MET A 1 -2.83 -4.43 -22.97
CA MET A 1 -2.06 -3.65 -21.98
C MET A 1 -0.72 -4.32 -21.74
N ARG A 2 0.39 -3.64 -22.05
CA ARG A 2 1.75 -4.07 -21.64
C ARG A 2 1.81 -3.94 -20.12
N ARG A 3 1.91 -5.06 -19.41
CA ARG A 3 2.09 -5.12 -17.96
C ARG A 3 3.38 -4.37 -17.60
N ASN A 4 3.25 -3.19 -17.00
CA ASN A 4 4.40 -2.47 -16.49
C ASN A 4 4.79 -3.10 -15.16
N TRP A 5 5.66 -4.10 -15.22
CA TRP A 5 6.39 -4.66 -14.07
C TRP A 5 6.96 -3.57 -13.15
N ARG A 6 7.26 -2.38 -13.68
CA ARG A 6 7.66 -1.17 -12.96
C ARG A 6 6.68 -0.72 -11.88
N GLU A 7 5.38 -0.98 -12.02
CA GLU A 7 4.36 -0.57 -11.05
C GLU A 7 4.43 -1.38 -9.74
N HIS A 8 4.91 -2.63 -9.79
CA HIS A 8 5.04 -3.51 -8.60
C HIS A 8 6.25 -3.20 -7.71
N TYR A 9 7.08 -2.23 -8.08
CA TYR A 9 8.23 -1.81 -7.28
C TYR A 9 7.91 -0.64 -6.35
N ASN A 10 6.79 0.06 -6.56
CA ASN A 10 6.44 1.24 -5.77
C ASN A 10 6.27 0.90 -4.28
N VAL A 11 5.58 -0.21 -3.93
CA VAL A 11 5.50 -0.67 -2.54
C VAL A 11 6.88 -0.95 -1.94
N PHE A 12 7.75 -1.61 -2.71
CA PHE A 12 9.09 -1.94 -2.23
C PHE A 12 9.92 -0.67 -2.00
N VAL A 13 9.93 0.24 -2.97
CA VAL A 13 10.66 1.52 -2.91
C VAL A 13 10.10 2.40 -1.79
N ALA A 14 8.78 2.43 -1.59
CA ALA A 14 8.15 3.17 -0.51
C ALA A 14 8.63 2.69 0.87
N ASN A 15 8.58 1.38 1.10
CA ASN A 15 9.03 0.78 2.35
C ASN A 15 10.54 0.93 2.54
N LEU A 16 11.33 0.81 1.48
CA LEU A 16 12.78 1.04 1.52
C LEU A 16 13.11 2.50 1.88
N ALA A 17 12.44 3.47 1.26
CA ALA A 17 12.60 4.89 1.57
C ALA A 17 12.26 5.20 3.04
N LEU A 18 11.21 4.56 3.58
CA LEU A 18 10.83 4.68 4.97
C LEU A 18 11.97 4.17 5.89
N VAL A 19 12.44 2.94 5.68
CA VAL A 19 13.51 2.33 6.48
C VAL A 19 14.80 3.17 6.40
N LEU A 20 15.17 3.63 5.20
CA LEU A 20 16.36 4.46 5.01
C LEU A 20 16.24 5.81 5.75
N GLY A 21 15.07 6.44 5.75
CA GLY A 21 14.84 7.68 6.50
C GLY A 21 15.09 7.54 8.00
N PHE A 22 14.64 6.42 8.59
CA PHE A 22 14.89 6.09 10.00
C PHE A 22 16.34 5.67 10.25
N MET A 23 16.94 4.90 9.35
CA MET A 23 18.34 4.47 9.48
C MET A 23 19.31 5.65 9.40
N LEU A 24 19.10 6.57 8.48
CA LEU A 24 19.88 7.82 8.38
C LEU A 24 19.76 8.68 9.63
N ASN A 25 18.67 8.54 10.39
CA ASN A 25 18.49 9.28 11.64
C ASN A 25 19.52 8.90 12.71
N ILE A 26 20.07 7.68 12.66
CA ILE A 26 21.18 7.28 13.54
C ILE A 26 22.43 8.12 13.26
N VAL A 27 22.70 8.39 11.98
CA VAL A 27 23.81 9.23 11.55
C VAL A 27 23.57 10.67 11.98
N VAL A 28 22.37 11.20 11.75
CA VAL A 28 21.98 12.54 12.21
C VAL A 28 22.14 12.67 13.72
N ALA A 29 21.63 11.71 14.49
CA ALA A 29 21.74 11.70 15.94
C ALA A 29 23.20 11.78 16.42
N ARG A 30 24.09 11.05 15.76
CA ARG A 30 25.52 11.11 16.06
C ARG A 30 26.07 12.53 15.87
N TYR A 31 25.71 13.22 14.80
CA TYR A 31 26.18 14.59 14.57
C TYR A 31 25.49 15.63 15.47
N THR A 32 24.21 15.47 15.75
CA THR A 32 23.39 16.50 16.41
C THR A 32 23.37 16.41 17.92
N LEU A 33 23.73 15.25 18.50
CA LEU A 33 23.73 15.02 19.95
C LEU A 33 25.13 15.07 20.57
N THR A 34 26.21 14.92 19.80
CA THR A 34 27.59 15.00 20.32
C THR A 34 28.25 16.37 20.11
N GLY A 35 27.54 17.33 19.52
CA GLY A 35 28.06 18.68 19.29
C GLY A 35 28.14 19.52 20.56
N ALA A 36 28.90 20.62 20.52
CA ALA A 36 29.02 21.57 21.63
C ALA A 36 27.68 22.20 22.04
N THR A 37 26.72 22.28 21.11
CA THR A 37 25.33 22.67 21.37
C THR A 37 24.39 21.60 20.80
N PRO A 38 24.01 20.59 21.60
CA PRO A 38 23.13 19.52 21.14
C PRO A 38 21.77 20.05 20.68
N GLN A 39 21.27 19.56 19.54
CA GLN A 39 20.01 20.02 18.94
C GLN A 39 19.13 18.84 18.54
N ALA A 40 18.27 18.39 19.45
CA ALA A 40 17.38 17.24 19.23
C ALA A 40 16.36 17.44 18.10
N ARG A 41 16.03 18.70 17.74
CA ARG A 41 15.09 19.02 16.66
C ARG A 41 15.48 18.43 15.29
N PHE A 42 16.77 18.27 15.03
CA PHE A 42 17.24 17.74 13.75
C PHE A 42 16.98 16.24 13.57
N LEU A 43 16.68 15.53 14.66
CA LEU A 43 16.28 14.11 14.62
C LEU A 43 14.97 13.89 13.83
N PHE A 44 14.19 14.94 13.58
CA PHE A 44 12.99 14.85 12.73
C PHE A 44 13.29 14.88 11.23
N LEU A 45 14.45 15.40 10.81
CA LEU A 45 14.67 15.75 9.41
C LEU A 45 14.66 14.53 8.49
N THR A 46 15.52 13.53 8.75
CA THR A 46 15.61 12.36 7.86
C THR A 46 14.41 11.42 7.96
N PRO A 47 13.81 11.17 9.14
CA PRO A 47 12.54 10.43 9.18
C PRO A 47 11.43 11.13 8.42
N PHE A 48 11.31 12.46 8.54
CA PHE A 48 10.29 13.22 7.83
C PHE A 48 10.45 13.10 6.30
N LEU A 49 11.68 13.29 5.79
CA LEU A 49 11.96 13.12 4.37
C LEU A 49 11.68 11.68 3.89
N GLY A 50 12.02 10.68 4.72
CA GLY A 50 11.71 9.28 4.45
C GLY A 50 10.21 9.02 4.37
N ILE A 51 9.42 9.56 5.31
CA ILE A 51 7.94 9.45 5.31
C ILE A 51 7.35 10.13 4.08
N VAL A 52 7.80 11.33 3.72
CA VAL A 52 7.31 12.06 2.54
C VAL A 52 7.59 11.26 1.27
N ALA A 53 8.83 10.82 1.06
CA ALA A 53 9.21 10.01 -0.09
C ALA A 53 8.40 8.70 -0.14
N ALA A 54 8.33 7.98 0.98
CA ALA A 54 7.59 6.73 1.08
C ALA A 54 6.09 6.93 0.75
N SER A 55 5.48 7.99 1.27
CA SER A 55 4.07 8.31 1.04
C SER A 55 3.78 8.63 -0.43
N ILE A 56 4.69 9.33 -1.12
CA ILE A 56 4.57 9.61 -2.56
C ILE A 56 4.59 8.31 -3.37
N PHE A 57 5.55 7.42 -3.11
CA PHE A 57 5.64 6.13 -3.81
C PHE A 57 4.43 5.23 -3.52
N TYR A 58 3.98 5.20 -2.26
CA TYR A 58 2.81 4.41 -1.87
C TYR A 58 1.51 4.98 -2.46
N PHE A 59 1.39 6.30 -2.57
CA PHE A 59 0.26 6.95 -3.24
C PHE A 59 0.16 6.53 -4.70
N PHE A 60 1.28 6.51 -5.42
CA PHE A 60 1.27 6.02 -6.80
C PHE A 60 0.78 4.58 -6.86
N ASP A 61 1.30 3.69 -6.01
CA ASP A 61 0.86 2.29 -5.95
C ASP A 61 -0.66 2.14 -5.76
N VAL A 62 -1.22 2.83 -4.76
CA VAL A 62 -2.67 2.83 -4.49
C VAL A 62 -3.46 3.43 -5.64
N LYS A 63 -2.99 4.53 -6.24
CA LYS A 63 -3.64 5.15 -7.39
C LYS A 63 -3.72 4.18 -8.57
N TRP A 64 -2.64 3.46 -8.88
CA TRP A 64 -2.63 2.46 -9.95
C TRP A 64 -3.53 1.27 -9.61
N PHE A 65 -3.47 0.78 -8.37
CA PHE A 65 -4.36 -0.29 -7.92
C PHE A 65 -5.85 0.08 -8.07
N LEU A 66 -6.22 1.31 -7.70
CA LEU A 66 -7.59 1.83 -7.84
C LEU A 66 -7.99 2.10 -9.29
N ALA A 67 -7.08 2.59 -10.14
CA ALA A 67 -7.35 2.81 -11.56
C ALA A 67 -7.62 1.48 -12.28
N ASP A 68 -6.93 0.42 -11.87
CA ASP A 68 -7.15 -0.93 -12.35
C ASP A 68 -8.43 -1.56 -11.76
N TYR A 69 -8.87 -1.14 -10.57
CA TYR A 69 -10.00 -1.71 -9.83
C TYR A 69 -11.34 -1.76 -10.63
N PRO A 70 -11.78 -0.71 -11.35
CA PRO A 70 -13.02 -0.75 -12.14
C PRO A 70 -12.90 -1.63 -13.40
N TYR A 71 -11.72 -1.77 -14.01
CA TYR A 71 -11.49 -2.77 -15.08
C TYR A 71 -11.45 -4.20 -14.54
N LYS A 72 -11.18 -4.31 -13.23
CA LYS A 72 -11.08 -5.55 -12.47
C LYS A 72 -12.39 -5.92 -11.76
N LYS A 73 -13.43 -5.08 -11.82
CA LYS A 73 -14.68 -5.19 -11.02
C LYS A 73 -15.49 -6.47 -11.21
N PHE A 74 -15.17 -7.32 -12.19
CA PHE A 74 -16.01 -8.48 -12.48
C PHE A 74 -15.57 -9.79 -11.83
N HIS A 75 -14.28 -10.07 -11.59
CA HIS A 75 -13.86 -11.46 -11.27
C HIS A 75 -12.75 -11.65 -10.21
N PHE A 76 -12.39 -10.65 -9.38
CA PHE A 76 -11.40 -10.91 -8.30
C PHE A 76 -12.04 -11.44 -7.03
N GLN A 77 -11.38 -12.44 -6.45
CA GLN A 77 -11.70 -12.86 -5.09
C GLN A 77 -11.48 -11.68 -4.12
N LYS A 78 -12.56 -11.25 -3.46
CA LYS A 78 -12.57 -10.16 -2.45
C LYS A 78 -11.44 -10.31 -1.42
N LYS A 79 -11.03 -11.56 -1.14
CA LYS A 79 -9.89 -11.92 -0.28
C LYS A 79 -8.58 -11.21 -0.64
N TRP A 80 -8.21 -11.14 -1.92
CA TRP A 80 -6.92 -10.56 -2.32
C TRP A 80 -6.94 -9.04 -2.25
N THR A 81 -8.08 -8.41 -2.55
CA THR A 81 -8.30 -6.98 -2.28
C THR A 81 -8.16 -6.65 -0.80
N TRP A 82 -8.78 -7.44 0.09
CA TRP A 82 -8.62 -7.26 1.54
C TRP A 82 -7.17 -7.45 1.98
N THR A 83 -6.47 -8.44 1.42
CA THR A 83 -5.05 -8.69 1.70
C THR A 83 -4.19 -7.48 1.31
N TYR A 84 -4.45 -6.89 0.14
CA TYR A 84 -3.78 -5.66 -0.30
C TYR A 84 -4.06 -4.49 0.65
N LEU A 85 -5.34 -4.28 1.01
CA LEU A 85 -5.73 -3.23 1.97
C LEU A 85 -5.10 -3.43 3.35
N SER A 86 -4.93 -4.67 3.80
CA SER A 86 -4.17 -4.97 5.03
C SER A 86 -2.70 -4.57 4.89
N GLY A 87 -2.08 -4.79 3.73
CA GLY A 87 -0.71 -4.30 3.46
C GLY A 87 -0.60 -2.78 3.51
N VAL A 88 -1.59 -2.07 2.98
CA VAL A 88 -1.72 -0.60 3.05
C VAL A 88 -1.89 -0.14 4.50
N PHE A 89 -2.77 -0.80 5.25
CA PHE A 89 -2.99 -0.48 6.66
C PHE A 89 -1.73 -0.67 7.50
N VAL A 90 -1.00 -1.78 7.29
CA VAL A 90 0.27 -2.05 7.98
C VAL A 90 1.31 -0.97 7.66
N PHE A 91 1.36 -0.47 6.42
CA PHE A 91 2.27 0.63 6.05
C PHE A 91 1.95 1.92 6.82
N PHE A 92 0.68 2.32 6.90
CA PHE A 92 0.31 3.52 7.67
C PHE A 92 0.50 3.33 9.18
N ALA A 93 0.22 2.13 9.71
CA ALA A 93 0.53 1.79 11.10
C ALA A 93 2.05 1.88 11.36
N ASN A 94 2.88 1.47 10.40
CA ASN A 94 4.32 1.62 10.48
C ASN A 94 4.75 3.08 10.60
N ILE A 95 4.19 3.96 9.77
CA ILE A 95 4.44 5.41 9.87
C ILE A 95 4.01 5.93 11.25
N LEU A 96 2.80 5.59 11.70
CA LEU A 96 2.26 6.07 12.97
C LEU A 96 3.12 5.66 14.17
N VAL A 97 3.47 4.37 14.27
CA VAL A 97 4.29 3.84 15.37
C VAL A 97 5.66 4.52 15.37
N ASN A 98 6.29 4.68 14.21
CA ASN A 98 7.59 5.33 14.15
C ASN A 98 7.54 6.83 14.48
N VAL A 99 6.47 7.55 14.10
CA VAL A 99 6.26 8.94 14.50
C VAL A 99 6.12 9.06 16.03
N ILE A 100 5.41 8.13 16.67
CA ILE A 100 5.29 8.09 18.14
C ILE A 100 6.66 7.85 18.78
N LEU A 101 7.42 6.86 18.29
CA LEU A 101 8.77 6.57 18.79
C LEU A 101 9.71 7.78 18.63
N LEU A 102 9.62 8.49 17.51
CA LEU A 102 10.40 9.68 17.24
C LEU A 102 10.03 10.84 18.15
N ALA A 103 8.73 11.05 18.40
CA ALA A 103 8.26 12.07 19.34
C ALA A 103 8.75 11.79 20.77
N LEU A 104 8.70 10.53 21.21
CA LEU A 104 9.22 10.11 22.51
C LEU A 104 10.74 10.34 22.61
N LEU A 105 11.49 9.97 21.56
CA LEU A 105 12.92 10.20 21.49
C LEU A 105 13.25 11.69 21.61
N VAL A 106 12.63 12.54 20.79
CA VAL A 106 12.93 13.97 20.80
C VAL A 106 12.52 14.62 22.11
N ASN A 107 11.38 14.24 22.69
CA ASN A 107 10.96 14.73 24.01
C ASN A 107 11.99 14.35 25.09
N GLN A 108 12.41 13.08 25.14
CA GLN A 108 13.41 12.61 26.10
C GLN A 108 14.74 13.35 25.95
N MET A 109 15.23 13.51 24.71
CA MET A 109 16.49 14.21 24.43
C MET A 109 16.39 15.70 24.76
N THR A 110 15.27 16.34 24.46
CA THR A 110 15.05 17.76 24.78
C THR A 110 15.06 17.97 26.30
N ASN A 111 14.41 17.10 27.07
CA ASN A 111 14.42 17.21 28.53
C ASN A 111 15.81 16.97 29.14
N GLN A 112 16.63 16.09 28.56
CA GLN A 112 18.02 15.91 28.98
C GLN A 112 18.86 17.15 28.67
N ILE A 113 18.67 17.77 27.50
CA ILE A 113 19.35 19.01 27.10
C ILE A 113 18.96 20.19 28.01
N LEU A 114 17.67 20.33 28.32
CA LEU A 114 17.14 21.38 29.21
C LEU A 114 17.58 21.21 30.66
N SER A 115 17.90 19.99 31.08
CA SER A 115 18.45 19.69 32.42
C SER A 115 19.98 19.67 32.44
N GLU A 116 20.64 20.13 31.38
CA GLU A 116 22.09 20.21 31.22
C GLU A 116 22.82 18.85 31.38
N LYS A 117 22.08 17.75 31.17
CA LYS A 117 22.61 16.37 31.23
C LYS A 117 23.15 15.94 29.88
N TYR A 118 24.31 16.50 29.49
CA TYR A 118 24.92 16.24 28.18
C TYR A 118 25.68 14.91 28.10
N THR A 119 26.12 14.37 29.24
CA THR A 119 26.83 13.09 29.31
C THR A 119 25.89 11.94 28.93
N GLY A 120 26.26 11.17 27.91
CA GLY A 120 25.52 9.96 27.50
C GLY A 120 24.24 10.22 26.72
N LEU A 121 24.02 11.43 26.17
CA LEU A 121 22.86 11.73 25.31
C LEU A 121 22.70 10.72 24.17
N LEU A 122 23.80 10.39 23.49
CA LEU A 122 23.80 9.47 22.36
C LEU A 122 23.50 8.02 22.81
N ASP A 123 24.08 7.59 23.93
CA ASP A 123 23.86 6.25 24.48
C ASP A 123 22.40 6.06 24.91
N ASN A 124 21.78 7.11 25.46
CA ASN A 124 20.36 7.13 25.81
C ASN A 124 19.45 7.15 24.58
N ALA A 125 19.89 7.73 23.46
CA ALA A 125 19.13 7.80 22.22
C ALA A 125 19.15 6.48 21.44
N TYR A 126 20.26 5.72 21.50
CA TYR A 126 20.45 4.53 20.67
C TYR A 126 19.35 3.47 20.79
N PRO A 127 18.88 3.07 22.00
CA PRO A 127 17.83 2.07 22.13
C PRO A 127 16.56 2.45 21.37
N LEU A 128 16.12 3.71 21.46
CA LEU A 128 14.94 4.20 20.77
C LEU A 128 15.15 4.30 19.25
N LEU A 129 16.33 4.77 18.82
CA LEU A 129 16.68 4.83 17.39
C LEU A 129 16.70 3.44 16.74
N TRP A 130 17.36 2.47 17.37
CA TRP A 130 17.40 1.09 16.88
C TRP A 130 16.03 0.41 16.95
N SER A 131 15.23 0.70 17.97
CA SER A 131 13.85 0.21 18.06
C SER A 131 13.01 0.75 16.91
N ALA A 132 13.11 2.03 16.58
CA ALA A 132 12.41 2.62 15.44
C ALA A 132 12.84 1.97 14.12
N VAL A 133 14.15 1.78 13.90
CA VAL A 133 14.65 1.08 12.70
C VAL A 133 14.16 -0.37 12.65
N GLY A 134 14.24 -1.12 13.74
CA GLY A 134 13.80 -2.51 13.81
C GLY A 134 12.31 -2.68 13.55
N VAL A 135 11.48 -1.85 14.18
CA VAL A 135 10.03 -1.82 13.94
C VAL A 135 9.73 -1.43 12.50
N SER A 136 10.43 -0.42 11.96
CA SER A 136 10.28 0.01 10.58
C SER A 136 10.58 -1.11 9.59
N ILE A 137 11.66 -1.86 9.78
CA ILE A 137 12.01 -3.02 8.95
C ILE A 137 10.92 -4.10 9.06
N PHE A 138 10.54 -4.49 10.27
CA PHE A 138 9.60 -5.58 10.52
C PHE A 138 8.23 -5.31 9.86
N LEU A 139 7.64 -4.14 10.13
CA LEU A 139 6.35 -3.77 9.56
C LEU A 139 6.44 -3.52 8.05
N SER A 140 7.58 -3.03 7.55
CA SER A 140 7.81 -2.89 6.11
C SER A 140 7.79 -4.24 5.39
N LEU A 141 8.43 -5.26 5.95
CA LEU A 141 8.43 -6.61 5.39
C LEU A 141 7.02 -7.20 5.35
N ILE A 142 6.23 -7.01 6.41
CA ILE A 142 4.83 -7.45 6.44
C ILE A 142 4.00 -6.71 5.37
N SER A 143 4.13 -5.38 5.28
CA SER A 143 3.42 -4.59 4.27
C SER A 143 3.76 -5.05 2.85
N ILE A 144 5.05 -5.18 2.53
CA ILE A 144 5.52 -5.67 1.22
C ILE A 144 4.97 -7.08 0.95
N GLY A 145 5.06 -7.98 1.92
CA GLY A 145 4.62 -9.37 1.79
C GLY A 145 3.13 -9.47 1.44
N LEU A 146 2.29 -8.72 2.16
CA LEU A 146 0.84 -8.68 1.92
C LEU A 146 0.52 -8.07 0.54
N SER A 147 1.05 -6.89 0.24
CA SER A 147 0.75 -6.20 -1.02
C SER A 147 1.25 -7.00 -2.23
N LYS A 148 2.50 -7.52 -2.20
CA LYS A 148 3.02 -8.34 -3.31
C LYS A 148 2.28 -9.65 -3.48
N THR A 149 1.89 -10.32 -2.40
CA THR A 149 1.11 -11.55 -2.49
C THR A 149 -0.26 -11.29 -3.13
N ALA A 150 -0.92 -10.21 -2.72
CA ALA A 150 -2.19 -9.80 -3.30
C ALA A 150 -2.05 -9.48 -4.79
N HIS A 151 -1.05 -8.67 -5.17
CA HIS A 151 -0.76 -8.37 -6.56
C HIS A 151 -0.54 -9.64 -7.36
N PHE A 152 0.34 -10.54 -6.92
CA PHE A 152 0.65 -11.79 -7.62
C PHE A 152 -0.59 -12.66 -7.85
N LYS A 153 -1.46 -12.79 -6.86
CA LYS A 153 -2.67 -13.62 -6.97
C LYS A 153 -3.71 -13.01 -7.91
N ILE A 154 -3.96 -11.71 -7.79
CA ILE A 154 -4.78 -10.93 -8.74
C ILE A 154 -4.24 -11.12 -10.16
N ASP A 155 -2.92 -11.02 -10.30
CA ASP A 155 -2.21 -11.15 -11.55
C ASP A 155 -2.30 -12.52 -12.22
N VAL A 156 -2.32 -13.59 -11.42
CA VAL A 156 -2.52 -14.97 -11.88
C VAL A 156 -3.97 -15.18 -12.29
N GLU A 157 -4.93 -14.71 -11.49
CA GLU A 157 -6.37 -14.79 -11.80
C GLU A 157 -6.69 -14.07 -13.13
N MET A 158 -6.07 -12.91 -13.37
CA MET A 158 -6.17 -12.20 -14.66
C MET A 158 -5.69 -13.01 -15.85
N LEU A 159 -4.57 -13.71 -15.70
CA LEU A 159 -3.98 -14.49 -16.79
C LEU A 159 -4.84 -15.71 -17.13
N LYS A 160 -5.38 -16.38 -16.12
CA LYS A 160 -6.29 -17.53 -16.30
C LYS A 160 -7.56 -17.11 -17.03
N ALA A 161 -8.18 -16.01 -16.60
CA ALA A 161 -9.36 -15.46 -17.26
C ALA A 161 -9.11 -15.11 -18.73
N LYS A 162 -7.97 -14.48 -19.05
CA LYS A 162 -7.59 -14.16 -20.44
C LYS A 162 -7.39 -15.40 -21.32
N LYS A 163 -7.06 -16.55 -20.72
CA LYS A 163 -6.89 -17.82 -21.42
C LYS A 163 -8.18 -18.65 -21.49
N GLY A 164 -9.29 -18.15 -20.93
CA GLY A 164 -10.55 -18.90 -20.82
C GLY A 164 -10.50 -20.05 -19.82
N GLU A 165 -9.48 -20.09 -18.94
CA GLU A 165 -9.38 -21.11 -17.89
C GLU A 165 -10.35 -20.77 -16.75
N PRO A 166 -11.00 -21.77 -16.14
CA PRO A 166 -11.87 -21.55 -15.00
C PRO A 166 -11.05 -20.96 -13.84
N THR A 167 -11.34 -19.71 -13.50
CA THR A 167 -10.95 -19.12 -12.21
C THR A 167 -11.77 -19.77 -11.11
N ALA A 168 -11.16 -20.06 -9.96
CA ALA A 168 -11.80 -20.76 -8.86
C ALA A 168 -13.18 -20.14 -8.57
N ALA A 169 -14.22 -20.93 -8.79
CA ALA A 169 -15.57 -20.54 -8.44
C ALA A 169 -15.65 -20.39 -6.91
N ASP A 170 -16.36 -19.35 -6.50
CA ASP A 170 -17.14 -19.27 -5.26
C ASP A 170 -16.73 -18.16 -4.26
N LYS A 171 -17.78 -17.43 -3.83
CA LYS A 171 -17.86 -16.22 -2.97
C LYS A 171 -17.69 -14.83 -3.61
N THR A 172 -17.97 -14.66 -4.90
CA THR A 172 -18.30 -13.34 -5.48
C THR A 172 -19.77 -13.33 -5.84
N ASP A 173 -20.49 -12.30 -5.39
CA ASP A 173 -21.89 -12.03 -5.71
C ASP A 173 -22.24 -12.46 -7.14
N SER A 174 -23.25 -13.31 -7.26
CA SER A 174 -23.65 -14.02 -8.48
C SER A 174 -24.37 -13.14 -9.51
N ARG A 175 -23.96 -11.88 -9.63
CA ARG A 175 -24.39 -10.99 -10.72
C ARG A 175 -23.17 -10.36 -11.39
N PRO A 176 -22.66 -10.94 -12.49
CA PRO A 176 -21.81 -10.20 -13.40
C PRO A 176 -22.66 -9.08 -14.03
N VAL A 177 -22.64 -7.88 -13.45
CA VAL A 177 -23.25 -6.71 -14.08
C VAL A 177 -22.30 -6.24 -15.19
N VAL A 178 -22.31 -6.90 -16.34
CA VAL A 178 -21.57 -6.41 -17.51
C VAL A 178 -22.07 -4.99 -17.83
N VAL A 179 -21.36 -3.97 -17.35
CA VAL A 179 -21.58 -2.59 -17.77
C VAL A 179 -20.83 -2.46 -19.08
N ASP A 180 -21.56 -2.64 -20.16
CA ASP A 180 -21.08 -2.40 -21.51
C ASP A 180 -20.82 -0.90 -21.66
N LEU A 181 -19.56 -0.49 -21.48
CA LEU A 181 -19.14 0.91 -21.61
C LEU A 181 -19.08 1.37 -23.07
N ASP A 182 -19.33 0.45 -24.02
CA ASP A 182 -19.35 0.72 -25.46
C ASP A 182 -20.77 0.94 -26.02
N GLN A 183 -21.75 1.35 -25.22
CA GLN A 183 -23.00 1.90 -25.75
C GLN A 183 -22.84 3.35 -26.22
N THR A 184 -21.84 3.59 -27.07
CA THR A 184 -21.84 4.76 -27.95
C THR A 184 -21.96 4.28 -29.39
N LYS A 185 -23.20 4.37 -29.90
CA LYS A 185 -23.66 4.14 -31.29
C LYS A 185 -24.00 2.70 -31.68
N SER A 186 -25.28 2.36 -31.53
CA SER A 186 -26.13 2.06 -32.69
C SER A 186 -27.61 2.02 -32.28
N LYS A 187 -28.34 3.09 -32.58
CA LYS A 187 -29.76 2.98 -32.91
C LYS A 187 -29.85 2.16 -34.19
N LYS A 188 -30.58 1.05 -34.18
CA LYS A 188 -31.34 0.60 -35.35
C LYS A 188 -32.59 -0.15 -34.88
N ASP A 189 -33.69 0.32 -35.47
CA ASP A 189 -35.07 -0.06 -35.27
C ASP A 189 -35.38 -1.52 -35.61
N GLY A 190 -36.49 -2.02 -35.05
CA GLY A 190 -37.34 -3.06 -35.63
C GLY A 190 -37.00 -4.51 -35.29
N ASP A 191 -37.79 -5.17 -34.44
CA ASP A 191 -38.88 -6.04 -34.90
C ASP A 191 -39.58 -6.82 -33.77
N ASN A 192 -40.85 -7.08 -34.00
CA ASN A 192 -41.95 -7.47 -33.12
C ASN A 192 -41.73 -8.65 -32.13
N PRO A 193 -42.50 -8.71 -31.02
CA PRO A 193 -42.62 -9.93 -30.21
C PRO A 193 -43.38 -11.02 -30.98
N PRO A 194 -43.11 -12.31 -30.74
CA PRO A 194 -43.71 -13.38 -31.52
C PRO A 194 -45.20 -13.51 -31.21
N GLN A 195 -46.03 -13.27 -32.23
CA GLN A 195 -47.39 -13.80 -32.31
C GLN A 195 -47.31 -15.32 -32.43
N ALA A 196 -47.94 -16.04 -31.51
CA ALA A 196 -48.20 -17.46 -31.67
C ALA A 196 -49.33 -17.64 -32.69
N SER A 197 -48.99 -18.04 -33.92
CA SER A 197 -49.92 -18.61 -34.89
C SER A 197 -50.11 -20.10 -34.58
N GLY A 198 -51.36 -20.52 -34.38
CA GLY A 198 -51.76 -21.92 -34.18
C GLY A 198 -51.58 -22.80 -35.42
N ASP A 199 -51.74 -24.12 -35.29
CA ASP A 199 -53.02 -24.79 -35.54
C ASP A 199 -52.95 -26.33 -35.37
N MET A 200 -54.05 -26.86 -34.82
CA MET A 200 -54.80 -28.10 -35.10
C MET A 200 -54.25 -29.54 -35.09
N THR A 201 -55.22 -30.41 -34.74
CA THR A 201 -55.44 -31.86 -34.98
C THR A 201 -54.91 -32.79 -33.89
N SER A 202 -55.63 -33.79 -33.36
CA SER A 202 -56.80 -34.60 -33.77
C SER A 202 -57.37 -35.29 -32.50
N LEU A 203 -58.64 -35.68 -32.32
CA LEU A 203 -59.53 -36.61 -33.04
C LEU A 203 -60.90 -36.55 -32.34
#